data_AF-A0AAE0YX35-F1
#
_entry.id   AF-A0AAE0YX35-F1
#
_cell.length_a   1.000
_cell.length_b   1.000
_cell.length_c   1.000
_cell.angle_alpha   90.00
_cell.angle_beta   90.00
_cell.angle_gamma   90.00
#
_symmetry.space_group_name_H-M   'P 1'
#
loop_
_entity.id
_entity.type
_entity.pdbx_description
1 polymer ?
#
loop_
_entity_poly.entity_id
_entity_poly.type
_entity_poly.pdbx_seq_one_letter_code
_entity_poly.pdbx_strand_id
1 'polypeptide(L)'
;DSSSSEYIESIKVVSSSVTKVSAPTLLETFNNWVTQQTSLPEHDHAMLFTSYDLIPSTDPNIVTTNNTRGLAYIGTVCQEKSVSLVEDLGAYQSENVATHELGHSLGALHDGDNNLCRSSDRYLMATGSWPQTRENVLHPWLFSSCSSTDIGEYLGRLRGDSSILSSCLLDEAGAEVNTTVTVSAQTICENFFGDGAFPCRNYTDFSEICTDLYCRLPDTSVCQQVVSASGTCCGNGKMCVAGNCTNSPEGECLLNDECPLGDQPSITLNGEVTTCGALNSSYCYIEDIRKVCCDTCQALELGVSGCLFGDKELGCTSSQCGSTFASSGLSYDFICCETCSSPGCVDKTSFNVAGTNYDCPSLVSEKGRYICYEQVVHVEFCCQECERLRDTESEDCPYGDRANCSTVSSFSQCDSQIQELCCETCSLLQAMEATTTTTIATTETTITLATTSTSEAVTTISEATTTTTAEQQNTERSTSSTASATSTAAATTGTVDVSTATTTDRAVPPTTAATRTGSEDIGYKPDGFQGCYLPPCSAERVFGQTYSSVILILSCLCLVWFSCIL
;
A
#
# COMPACT_ATOMS: atom_id res chain seq x y z
N ASP A 1 5.18 -36.49 3.76
CA ASP A 1 5.61 -36.41 5.17
C ASP A 1 6.83 -35.51 5.18
N SER A 2 6.92 -34.50 6.04
CA SER A 2 8.11 -33.64 6.09
C SER A 2 9.38 -34.39 6.52
N SER A 3 9.23 -35.61 7.07
CA SER A 3 10.34 -36.55 7.28
C SER A 3 11.03 -37.02 5.98
N SER A 4 10.50 -36.74 4.77
CA SER A 4 11.10 -37.21 3.52
C SER A 4 12.33 -36.42 3.07
N SER A 5 12.57 -35.25 3.65
CA SER A 5 13.68 -34.37 3.25
C SER A 5 14.95 -34.66 4.06
N GLU A 6 15.40 -35.92 4.07
CA GLU A 6 16.60 -36.36 4.82
C GLU A 6 17.84 -35.48 4.56
N TYR A 7 17.92 -34.90 3.36
CA TYR A 7 19.01 -34.02 2.94
C TYR A 7 19.10 -32.73 3.78
N ILE A 8 18.00 -32.00 4.00
CA ILE A 8 18.00 -30.78 4.85
C ILE A 8 18.12 -31.13 6.34
N GLU A 9 17.54 -32.26 6.75
CA GLU A 9 17.63 -32.78 8.11
C GLU A 9 19.09 -33.12 8.52
N SER A 10 19.93 -33.48 7.55
CA SER A 10 21.34 -33.83 7.78
C SER A 10 22.29 -32.63 8.00
N ILE A 11 21.89 -31.42 7.57
CA ILE A 11 22.75 -30.21 7.60
C ILE A 11 22.23 -29.09 8.50
N LYS A 12 21.04 -29.24 9.10
CA LYS A 12 20.45 -28.23 9.99
C LYS A 12 21.14 -28.16 11.35
N VAL A 13 21.21 -26.96 11.92
CA VAL A 13 21.74 -26.70 13.27
C VAL A 13 20.65 -26.09 14.15
N VAL A 14 20.41 -26.70 15.30
CA VAL A 14 19.48 -26.19 16.32
C VAL A 14 20.27 -25.35 17.32
N SER A 15 20.02 -24.04 17.34
CA SER A 15 20.69 -23.08 18.22
C SER A 15 19.65 -22.23 18.95
N SER A 16 19.65 -22.29 20.29
CA SER A 16 18.76 -21.49 21.16
C SER A 16 17.31 -21.41 20.66
N SER A 17 16.70 -22.58 20.45
CA SER A 17 15.33 -22.79 19.96
C SER A 17 15.03 -22.36 18.50
N VAL A 18 15.99 -21.81 17.76
CA VAL A 18 15.89 -21.58 16.30
C VAL A 18 16.59 -22.72 15.56
N THR A 19 15.98 -23.22 14.48
CA THR A 19 16.60 -24.19 13.58
C THR A 19 17.07 -23.46 12.32
N LYS A 20 18.38 -23.53 12.06
CA LYS A 20 19.08 -22.78 11.00
C LYS A 20 19.69 -23.73 9.97
N VAL A 21 19.81 -23.27 8.72
CA VAL A 21 20.54 -24.00 7.66
C VAL A 21 21.42 -23.04 6.85
N SER A 22 22.60 -23.50 6.45
CA SER A 22 23.43 -22.80 5.47
C SER A 22 22.76 -22.81 4.09
N ALA A 23 22.37 -21.65 3.58
CA ALA A 23 21.74 -21.53 2.25
C ALA A 23 22.66 -22.04 1.11
N PRO A 24 23.97 -21.72 1.08
CA PRO A 24 24.89 -22.30 0.08
C PRO A 24 24.92 -23.83 0.08
N THR A 25 25.06 -24.44 1.27
CA THR A 25 25.13 -25.89 1.39
C THR A 25 23.79 -26.55 1.09
N LEU A 26 22.67 -25.93 1.47
CA LEU A 26 21.34 -26.42 1.13
C LEU A 26 21.07 -26.35 -0.37
N LEU A 27 21.47 -25.27 -1.06
CA LEU A 27 21.29 -25.13 -2.51
C LEU A 27 22.04 -26.22 -3.28
N GLU A 28 23.32 -26.45 -2.94
CA GLU A 28 24.11 -27.53 -3.53
C GLU A 28 23.53 -28.91 -3.20
N THR A 29 23.11 -29.15 -1.96
CA THR A 29 22.55 -30.44 -1.53
C THR A 29 21.18 -30.71 -2.18
N PHE A 30 20.35 -29.67 -2.33
CA PHE A 30 19.06 -29.76 -3.01
C PHE A 30 19.24 -29.99 -4.52
N ASN A 31 20.19 -29.31 -5.18
CA ASN A 31 20.52 -29.58 -6.58
C ASN A 31 20.93 -31.05 -6.79
N ASN A 32 21.80 -31.56 -5.90
CA ASN A 32 22.22 -32.96 -5.91
C ASN A 32 21.06 -33.93 -5.64
N TRP A 33 20.05 -33.54 -4.87
CA TRP A 33 18.84 -34.36 -4.65
C TRP A 33 17.91 -34.36 -5.87
N VAL A 34 17.61 -33.19 -6.44
CA VAL A 34 16.76 -33.03 -7.65
C VAL A 34 17.33 -33.83 -8.82
N THR A 35 18.62 -33.64 -9.13
CA THR A 35 19.31 -34.33 -10.24
C THR A 35 19.43 -35.86 -10.08
N GLN A 36 19.25 -36.38 -8.86
CA GLN A 36 19.20 -37.83 -8.59
C GLN A 36 17.77 -38.40 -8.52
N GLN A 37 16.74 -37.55 -8.47
CA GLN A 37 15.37 -38.00 -8.24
C GLN A 37 14.66 -38.35 -9.55
N THR A 38 14.26 -39.61 -9.70
CA THR A 38 13.59 -40.13 -10.90
C THR A 38 12.06 -40.15 -10.80
N SER A 39 11.50 -39.71 -9.67
CA SER A 39 10.05 -39.66 -9.42
C SER A 39 9.46 -38.25 -9.34
N LEU A 40 10.21 -37.21 -9.68
CA LEU A 40 9.65 -35.87 -9.86
C LEU A 40 8.82 -35.81 -11.17
N PRO A 41 7.81 -34.92 -11.26
CA PRO A 41 7.24 -34.51 -12.54
C PRO A 41 8.32 -33.92 -13.46
N GLU A 42 8.03 -33.83 -14.75
CA GLU A 42 8.86 -33.06 -15.68
C GLU A 42 8.81 -31.56 -15.30
N HIS A 43 9.96 -30.90 -15.27
CA HIS A 43 10.10 -29.50 -14.82
C HIS A 43 11.39 -28.87 -15.37
N ASP A 44 11.32 -27.58 -15.73
CA ASP A 44 12.52 -26.79 -16.09
C ASP A 44 13.30 -26.34 -14.84
N HIS A 45 12.59 -26.09 -13.72
CA HIS A 45 13.16 -25.51 -12.50
C HIS A 45 12.50 -26.11 -11.24
N ALA A 46 13.28 -26.29 -10.17
CA ALA A 46 12.76 -26.77 -8.88
C ALA A 46 13.09 -25.81 -7.73
N MET A 47 12.09 -25.47 -6.92
CA MET A 47 12.22 -24.52 -5.81
C MET A 47 11.90 -25.19 -4.47
N LEU A 48 12.77 -25.00 -3.47
CA LEU A 48 12.60 -25.55 -2.13
C LEU A 48 12.14 -24.48 -1.13
N PHE A 49 10.88 -24.54 -0.74
CA PHE A 49 10.32 -23.76 0.37
C PHE A 49 10.66 -24.45 1.71
N THR A 50 11.15 -23.69 2.69
CA THR A 50 11.58 -24.23 4.00
C THR A 50 11.34 -23.25 5.15
N SER A 51 10.80 -23.72 6.27
CA SER A 51 10.59 -22.91 7.49
C SER A 51 11.81 -22.92 8.43
N TYR A 52 13.02 -23.01 7.88
CA TYR A 52 14.28 -22.96 8.62
C TYR A 52 15.04 -21.70 8.23
N ASP A 53 15.54 -20.98 9.24
CA ASP A 53 16.27 -19.71 9.11
C ASP A 53 17.50 -19.91 8.21
N LEU A 54 17.43 -19.36 6.99
CA LEU A 54 18.44 -19.53 5.94
C LEU A 54 19.58 -18.55 6.18
N ILE A 55 20.81 -19.04 6.38
CA ILE A 55 21.96 -18.15 6.62
C ILE A 55 22.91 -18.08 5.40
N PRO A 56 23.54 -16.90 5.14
CA PRO A 56 24.45 -16.71 4.01
C PRO A 56 25.80 -17.44 4.12
N SER A 57 26.14 -17.93 5.32
CA SER A 57 27.42 -18.56 5.67
C SER A 57 27.43 -20.06 5.34
N THR A 58 28.59 -20.58 4.89
CA THR A 58 28.85 -22.03 4.75
C THR A 58 29.11 -22.74 6.08
N ASP A 59 29.43 -22.01 7.15
CA ASP A 59 29.45 -22.52 8.52
C ASP A 59 28.15 -22.10 9.25
N PRO A 60 27.24 -23.05 9.58
CA PRO A 60 25.99 -22.77 10.28
C PRO A 60 26.16 -22.26 11.72
N ASN A 61 27.39 -22.26 12.26
CA ASN A 61 27.70 -21.76 13.61
C ASN A 61 28.12 -20.27 13.61
N ILE A 62 28.36 -19.67 12.45
CA ILE A 62 28.73 -18.25 12.36
C ILE A 62 27.47 -17.38 12.43
N VAL A 63 27.36 -16.60 13.51
CA VAL A 63 26.31 -15.57 13.67
C VAL A 63 26.64 -14.37 12.77
N THR A 64 26.23 -14.46 11.51
CA THR A 64 26.06 -13.31 10.62
C THR A 64 24.77 -12.56 10.96
N THR A 65 24.67 -11.29 10.57
CA THR A 65 23.38 -10.57 10.53
C THR A 65 22.50 -11.26 9.49
N ASN A 66 21.49 -12.02 9.90
CA ASN A 66 20.74 -12.82 8.94
C ASN A 66 19.66 -12.02 8.23
N ASN A 67 19.81 -11.87 6.91
CA ASN A 67 18.91 -11.17 6.01
C ASN A 67 18.57 -12.00 4.75
N THR A 68 19.08 -13.23 4.65
CA THR A 68 18.96 -14.06 3.44
C THR A 68 17.65 -14.83 3.49
N ARG A 69 16.78 -14.60 2.49
CA ARG A 69 15.41 -15.14 2.44
C ARG A 69 15.16 -16.09 1.29
N GLY A 70 15.90 -16.00 0.20
CA GLY A 70 15.90 -16.98 -0.86
C GLY A 70 17.31 -17.44 -1.16
N LEU A 71 17.45 -18.27 -2.19
CA LEU A 71 18.67 -18.31 -2.99
C LEU A 71 18.52 -19.04 -4.34
N ALA A 72 19.07 -18.51 -5.42
CA ALA A 72 19.23 -19.18 -6.72
C ALA A 72 20.66 -19.18 -7.29
N TYR A 73 20.87 -19.96 -8.35
CA TYR A 73 22.04 -19.83 -9.24
C TYR A 73 21.69 -18.96 -10.46
N ILE A 74 22.46 -17.90 -10.71
CA ILE A 74 22.15 -16.92 -11.76
C ILE A 74 22.25 -17.52 -13.18
N GLY A 75 21.18 -17.39 -13.97
CA GLY A 75 21.14 -17.77 -15.39
C GLY A 75 21.18 -19.28 -15.64
N THR A 76 20.47 -20.06 -14.83
CA THR A 76 20.52 -21.53 -14.82
C THR A 76 19.22 -22.25 -15.18
N VAL A 77 18.13 -21.54 -15.54
CA VAL A 77 16.79 -22.15 -15.72
C VAL A 77 16.75 -23.35 -16.69
N CYS A 78 17.69 -23.43 -17.64
CA CYS A 78 17.86 -24.55 -18.57
C CYS A 78 19.26 -25.18 -18.50
N GLN A 79 19.77 -25.42 -17.28
CA GLN A 79 21.10 -25.97 -17.00
C GLN A 79 21.04 -26.96 -15.81
N GLU A 80 22.11 -27.73 -15.57
CA GLU A 80 22.25 -28.71 -14.47
C GLU A 80 22.09 -28.12 -13.04
N LYS A 81 21.92 -26.80 -12.94
CA LYS A 81 21.80 -26.03 -11.69
C LYS A 81 20.49 -25.24 -11.57
N SER A 82 19.44 -25.67 -12.28
CA SER A 82 18.12 -25.05 -12.25
C SER A 82 17.35 -25.32 -10.95
N VAL A 83 17.87 -24.80 -9.83
CA VAL A 83 17.23 -24.86 -8.52
C VAL A 83 17.30 -23.54 -7.75
N SER A 84 16.33 -23.36 -6.86
CA SER A 84 16.28 -22.26 -5.91
C SER A 84 15.78 -22.69 -4.51
N LEU A 85 16.02 -21.84 -3.51
CA LEU A 85 15.56 -21.95 -2.14
C LEU A 85 14.68 -20.76 -1.78
N VAL A 86 13.70 -20.96 -0.90
CA VAL A 86 12.94 -19.88 -0.25
C VAL A 86 12.72 -20.22 1.22
N GLU A 87 13.07 -19.30 2.12
CA GLU A 87 12.62 -19.32 3.50
C GLU A 87 11.14 -18.92 3.52
N ASP A 88 10.28 -19.86 3.90
CA ASP A 88 8.83 -19.66 3.98
C ASP A 88 8.38 -19.73 5.43
N LEU A 89 7.87 -18.60 5.92
CA LEU A 89 7.25 -18.43 7.23
C LEU A 89 5.72 -18.28 7.12
N GLY A 90 5.14 -18.58 5.95
CA GLY A 90 3.71 -18.53 5.66
C GLY A 90 3.22 -17.15 5.19
N ALA A 91 1.90 -17.05 5.01
CA ALA A 91 1.21 -15.82 4.57
C ALA A 91 1.76 -15.16 3.29
N TYR A 92 2.13 -15.98 2.29
CA TYR A 92 2.62 -15.54 0.98
C TYR A 92 3.89 -14.66 1.03
N GLN A 93 4.62 -14.61 2.16
CA GLN A 93 5.96 -14.01 2.26
C GLN A 93 6.90 -14.45 1.14
N SER A 94 6.77 -15.71 0.76
CA SER A 94 7.54 -16.38 -0.26
C SER A 94 7.23 -15.94 -1.70
N GLU A 95 6.15 -15.18 -1.99
CA GLU A 95 5.77 -14.79 -3.37
C GLU A 95 6.84 -13.90 -4.01
N ASN A 96 7.18 -12.78 -3.37
CA ASN A 96 8.20 -11.87 -3.89
C ASN A 96 9.60 -12.50 -3.86
N VAL A 97 9.91 -13.32 -2.84
CA VAL A 97 11.21 -14.00 -2.73
C VAL A 97 11.36 -15.08 -3.81
N ALA A 98 10.36 -15.94 -4.00
CA ALA A 98 10.35 -16.93 -5.09
C ALA A 98 10.51 -16.26 -6.47
N THR A 99 9.84 -15.13 -6.69
CA THR A 99 9.92 -14.41 -7.96
C THR A 99 11.27 -13.72 -8.15
N HIS A 100 11.93 -13.28 -7.07
CA HIS A 100 13.32 -12.79 -7.07
C HIS A 100 14.31 -13.92 -7.43
N GLU A 101 14.22 -15.07 -6.77
CA GLU A 101 15.08 -16.24 -7.04
C GLU A 101 14.87 -16.82 -8.44
N LEU A 102 13.62 -16.83 -8.92
CA LEU A 102 13.32 -17.20 -10.30
C LEU A 102 13.86 -16.16 -11.28
N GLY A 103 13.81 -14.86 -10.94
CA GLY A 103 14.45 -13.78 -11.69
C GLY A 103 15.96 -13.98 -11.84
N HIS A 104 16.66 -14.33 -10.75
CA HIS A 104 18.06 -14.75 -10.79
C HIS A 104 18.26 -16.00 -11.68
N SER A 105 17.42 -17.03 -11.53
CA SER A 105 17.48 -18.25 -12.36
C SER A 105 17.28 -17.96 -13.86
N LEU A 106 16.45 -16.98 -14.19
CA LEU A 106 16.21 -16.40 -15.52
C LEU A 106 17.29 -15.40 -15.97
N GLY A 107 18.36 -15.21 -15.19
CA GLY A 107 19.56 -14.46 -15.56
C GLY A 107 19.61 -13.00 -15.13
N ALA A 108 18.61 -12.49 -14.38
CA ALA A 108 18.65 -11.14 -13.83
C ALA A 108 19.81 -10.95 -12.85
N LEU A 109 20.47 -9.79 -12.91
CA LEU A 109 21.26 -9.30 -11.79
C LEU A 109 20.40 -8.48 -10.82
N HIS A 110 20.95 -8.24 -9.64
CA HIS A 110 20.42 -7.31 -8.66
C HIS A 110 20.39 -5.86 -9.19
N ASP A 111 19.41 -5.05 -8.81
CA ASP A 111 19.37 -3.64 -9.17
C ASP A 111 20.52 -2.84 -8.52
N GLY A 112 21.35 -2.22 -9.36
CA GLY A 112 22.60 -1.56 -8.97
C GLY A 112 23.84 -2.47 -9.00
N ASP A 113 23.69 -3.76 -9.31
CA ASP A 113 24.82 -4.67 -9.52
C ASP A 113 25.31 -4.60 -10.97
N ASN A 114 26.27 -3.71 -11.22
CA ASN A 114 26.88 -3.49 -12.54
C ASN A 114 25.90 -3.00 -13.65
N ASN A 115 24.66 -2.66 -13.29
CA ASN A 115 23.65 -2.05 -14.16
C ASN A 115 23.31 -0.60 -13.73
N LEU A 116 22.38 0.05 -14.44
CA LEU A 116 22.04 1.47 -14.26
C LEU A 116 20.87 1.73 -13.29
N CYS A 117 20.16 0.68 -12.90
CA CYS A 117 19.05 0.74 -11.95
C CYS A 117 19.59 0.83 -10.52
N ARG A 118 18.73 1.07 -9.53
CA ARG A 118 19.18 1.20 -8.13
C ARG A 118 18.33 0.31 -7.24
N SER A 119 18.99 -0.44 -6.36
CA SER A 119 18.37 -1.12 -5.23
C SER A 119 17.42 -0.20 -4.44
N SER A 120 17.79 1.08 -4.27
CA SER A 120 16.96 2.11 -3.61
C SER A 120 15.57 2.34 -4.20
N ASP A 121 15.37 1.93 -5.45
CA ASP A 121 14.14 2.21 -6.18
C ASP A 121 13.07 1.13 -5.92
N ARG A 122 13.37 0.11 -5.08
CA ARG A 122 12.45 -0.94 -4.57
C ARG A 122 11.79 -1.83 -5.62
N TYR A 123 12.35 -1.93 -6.82
CA TYR A 123 11.98 -2.99 -7.77
C TYR A 123 12.28 -4.38 -7.19
N LEU A 124 11.63 -5.40 -7.73
CA LEU A 124 11.68 -6.77 -7.21
C LEU A 124 13.11 -7.30 -7.02
N MET A 125 14.06 -6.94 -7.90
CA MET A 125 15.48 -7.34 -7.82
C MET A 125 16.35 -6.40 -6.96
N ALA A 126 15.77 -5.60 -6.07
CA ALA A 126 16.53 -4.83 -5.09
C ALA A 126 17.29 -5.75 -4.11
N THR A 127 18.55 -5.39 -3.79
CA THR A 127 19.46 -6.13 -2.89
C THR A 127 19.03 -6.18 -1.42
N GLY A 128 17.84 -5.67 -1.10
CA GLY A 128 17.39 -5.38 0.26
C GLY A 128 16.29 -4.32 0.28
N SER A 129 15.74 -4.08 1.45
CA SER A 129 14.67 -3.09 1.64
C SER A 129 15.18 -1.66 1.68
N TRP A 130 14.39 -0.75 1.11
CA TRP A 130 14.63 0.69 1.15
C TRP A 130 13.35 1.44 1.52
N PRO A 131 13.46 2.69 2.02
CA PRO A 131 12.30 3.48 2.43
C PRO A 131 11.26 3.62 1.30
N GLN A 132 10.00 3.34 1.66
CA GLN A 132 8.86 3.53 0.76
C GLN A 132 8.58 5.02 0.56
N THR A 133 8.25 5.40 -0.68
CA THR A 133 7.77 6.71 -1.09
C THR A 133 6.58 6.52 -2.04
N ARG A 134 5.80 7.58 -2.28
CA ARG A 134 4.61 7.52 -3.16
C ARG A 134 4.97 7.13 -4.60
N GLU A 135 6.22 7.36 -5.01
CA GLU A 135 6.74 7.07 -6.34
C GLU A 135 7.28 5.64 -6.49
N ASN A 136 7.64 4.97 -5.39
CA ASN A 136 8.24 3.61 -5.41
C ASN A 136 7.39 2.54 -4.71
N VAL A 137 6.18 2.89 -4.29
CA VAL A 137 5.30 2.05 -3.48
C VAL A 137 4.93 0.73 -4.18
N LEU A 138 4.60 0.77 -5.48
CA LEU A 138 4.22 -0.40 -6.29
C LEU A 138 5.40 -1.16 -6.93
N HIS A 139 6.64 -0.65 -6.83
CA HIS A 139 7.80 -1.32 -7.43
C HIS A 139 8.11 -2.73 -6.88
N PRO A 140 7.78 -3.13 -5.63
CA PRO A 140 8.03 -4.48 -5.13
C PRO A 140 7.35 -5.62 -5.90
N TRP A 141 6.36 -5.32 -6.75
CA TRP A 141 5.70 -6.29 -7.63
C TRP A 141 6.13 -6.16 -9.10
N LEU A 142 7.20 -5.42 -9.39
CA LEU A 142 7.67 -5.13 -10.75
C LEU A 142 9.16 -5.45 -10.90
N PHE A 143 9.54 -6.04 -12.03
CA PHE A 143 10.94 -6.06 -12.48
C PHE A 143 11.37 -4.67 -12.94
N SER A 144 12.63 -4.30 -12.67
CA SER A 144 13.19 -3.07 -13.22
C SER A 144 13.44 -3.19 -14.74
N SER A 145 13.74 -2.07 -15.39
CA SER A 145 14.19 -2.08 -16.78
C SER A 145 15.53 -2.82 -16.97
N CYS A 146 16.36 -2.91 -15.93
CA CYS A 146 17.61 -3.67 -15.96
C CYS A 146 17.33 -5.16 -15.85
N SER A 147 16.57 -5.61 -14.85
CA SER A 147 16.21 -7.03 -14.69
C SER A 147 15.47 -7.57 -15.92
N SER A 148 14.54 -6.77 -16.47
CA SER A 148 13.81 -7.10 -17.69
C SER A 148 14.73 -7.24 -18.92
N THR A 149 15.81 -6.44 -18.98
CA THR A 149 16.82 -6.53 -20.05
C THR A 149 17.69 -7.77 -19.87
N ASP A 150 18.20 -8.04 -18.67
CA ASP A 150 19.04 -9.21 -18.37
C ASP A 150 18.31 -10.53 -18.67
N ILE A 151 17.04 -10.65 -18.24
CA ILE A 151 16.16 -11.78 -18.55
C ILE A 151 15.93 -11.90 -20.06
N GLY A 152 15.67 -10.78 -20.74
CA GLY A 152 15.51 -10.73 -22.19
C GLY A 152 16.76 -11.20 -22.95
N GLU A 153 17.96 -10.80 -22.52
CA GLU A 153 19.23 -11.26 -23.09
C GLU A 153 19.53 -12.73 -22.77
N TYR A 154 19.14 -13.23 -21.60
CA TYR A 154 19.29 -14.64 -21.25
C TYR A 154 18.37 -15.53 -22.08
N LEU A 155 17.06 -15.24 -22.11
CA LEU A 155 16.10 -15.95 -22.95
C LEU A 155 16.44 -15.83 -24.44
N GLY A 156 16.97 -14.68 -24.88
CA GLY A 156 17.51 -14.49 -26.22
C GLY A 156 18.70 -15.40 -26.55
N ARG A 157 19.60 -15.64 -25.59
CA ARG A 157 20.71 -16.61 -25.74
C ARG A 157 20.22 -18.05 -25.77
N LEU A 158 19.30 -18.44 -24.88
CA LEU A 158 18.70 -19.78 -24.90
C LEU A 158 18.00 -20.05 -26.24
N ARG A 159 17.24 -19.07 -26.77
CA ARG A 159 16.60 -19.17 -28.08
C ARG A 159 17.57 -19.24 -29.26
N GLY A 160 18.82 -18.84 -29.07
CA GLY A 160 19.90 -19.02 -30.05
C GLY A 160 20.50 -20.43 -30.08
N ASP A 161 20.27 -21.24 -29.03
CA ASP A 161 20.78 -22.60 -28.93
C ASP A 161 19.65 -23.64 -29.12
N SER A 162 19.60 -24.20 -30.34
CA SER A 162 18.62 -25.22 -30.71
C SER A 162 18.79 -26.56 -29.99
N SER A 163 19.88 -26.78 -29.24
CA SER A 163 20.00 -27.96 -28.39
C SER A 163 19.23 -27.78 -27.08
N ILE A 164 19.35 -26.61 -26.45
CA ILE A 164 18.67 -26.30 -25.18
C ILE A 164 17.16 -26.18 -25.38
N LEU A 165 16.72 -25.45 -26.42
CA LEU A 165 15.32 -25.34 -26.85
C LEU A 165 14.67 -26.66 -27.29
N SER A 166 15.38 -27.79 -27.27
CA SER A 166 14.80 -29.11 -27.54
C SER A 166 14.41 -29.90 -26.29
N SER A 167 14.68 -29.36 -25.09
CA SER A 167 14.52 -30.05 -23.81
C SER A 167 14.21 -29.16 -22.60
N CYS A 168 13.97 -27.85 -22.79
CA CYS A 168 13.66 -26.91 -21.71
C CYS A 168 12.82 -25.73 -22.23
N LEU A 169 11.93 -25.19 -21.39
CA LEU A 169 10.95 -24.14 -21.73
C LEU A 169 10.12 -24.51 -22.98
N LEU A 170 9.69 -25.79 -23.03
CA LEU A 170 9.02 -26.39 -24.18
C LEU A 170 7.51 -26.16 -24.22
N ASP A 171 6.87 -26.14 -23.05
CA ASP A 171 5.44 -25.88 -22.95
C ASP A 171 5.13 -24.42 -23.32
N GLU A 172 3.96 -24.19 -23.93
CA GLU A 172 3.42 -22.83 -23.97
C GLU A 172 3.19 -22.35 -22.53
N ALA A 173 3.32 -21.03 -22.32
CA ALA A 173 3.21 -20.43 -20.99
C ALA A 173 1.98 -20.99 -20.24
N GLY A 174 2.25 -21.65 -19.11
CA GLY A 174 1.21 -22.34 -18.34
C GLY A 174 0.05 -21.40 -18.06
N ALA A 175 -1.18 -21.88 -18.25
CA ALA A 175 -2.38 -21.06 -18.11
C ALA A 175 -2.34 -20.30 -16.77
N GLU A 176 -2.60 -18.99 -16.78
CA GLU A 176 -2.61 -18.18 -15.57
C GLU A 176 -3.59 -18.78 -14.56
N VAL A 177 -3.03 -19.42 -13.52
CA VAL A 177 -3.80 -20.00 -12.44
C VAL A 177 -4.20 -18.87 -11.51
N ASN A 178 -5.19 -18.08 -11.93
CA ASN A 178 -5.81 -17.06 -11.09
C ASN A 178 -6.69 -17.70 -10.02
N THR A 179 -6.05 -18.47 -9.14
CA THR A 179 -6.57 -18.85 -7.83
C THR A 179 -6.02 -17.84 -6.82
N THR A 180 -6.40 -16.58 -6.97
CA THR A 180 -6.21 -15.58 -5.92
C THR A 180 -7.07 -16.03 -4.73
N VAL A 181 -6.44 -16.62 -3.71
CA VAL A 181 -7.14 -17.14 -2.53
C VAL A 181 -7.36 -15.98 -1.56
N THR A 182 -8.59 -15.78 -1.12
CA THR A 182 -8.92 -14.78 -0.11
C THR A 182 -8.14 -15.04 1.19
N VAL A 183 -7.32 -14.08 1.63
CA VAL A 183 -6.52 -14.18 2.86
C VAL A 183 -6.77 -12.97 3.77
N SER A 184 -6.92 -13.20 5.07
CA SER A 184 -7.20 -12.12 6.02
C SER A 184 -5.92 -11.44 6.52
N ALA A 185 -5.98 -10.13 6.77
CA ALA A 185 -4.87 -9.39 7.38
C ALA A 185 -4.49 -9.96 8.77
N GLN A 186 -5.45 -10.49 9.52
CA GLN A 186 -5.21 -11.21 10.77
C GLN A 186 -4.32 -12.45 10.55
N THR A 187 -4.70 -13.30 9.59
CA THR A 187 -3.93 -14.49 9.20
C THR A 187 -2.53 -14.14 8.71
N ILE A 188 -2.34 -13.00 8.04
CA ILE A 188 -1.00 -12.53 7.65
C ILE A 188 -0.16 -12.23 8.90
N CYS A 189 -0.67 -11.41 9.82
CA CYS A 189 0.05 -11.04 11.03
C CYS A 189 0.37 -12.24 11.94
N GLU A 190 -0.56 -13.17 12.12
CA GLU A 190 -0.39 -14.39 12.92
C GLU A 190 0.71 -15.31 12.37
N ASN A 191 0.82 -15.44 11.04
CA ASN A 191 1.90 -16.22 10.43
C ASN A 191 3.26 -15.52 10.54
N PHE A 192 3.32 -14.21 10.27
CA PHE A 192 4.58 -13.43 10.33
C PHE A 192 5.17 -13.39 11.75
N PHE A 193 4.35 -13.16 12.78
CA PHE A 193 4.82 -12.84 14.13
C PHE A 193 4.37 -13.81 15.22
N GLY A 194 3.43 -14.69 14.91
CA GLY A 194 2.86 -15.67 15.83
C GLY A 194 1.52 -15.27 16.44
N ASP A 195 0.99 -16.23 17.17
CA ASP A 195 -0.23 -16.20 17.96
C ASP A 195 -0.31 -14.88 18.77
N GLY A 196 -1.41 -14.13 18.62
CA GLY A 196 -1.61 -12.84 19.31
C GLY A 196 -1.12 -11.60 18.54
N ALA A 197 -0.52 -11.76 17.36
CA ALA A 197 -0.32 -10.66 16.42
C ALA A 197 -1.63 -10.30 15.70
N PHE A 198 -1.79 -9.04 15.29
CA PHE A 198 -3.01 -8.55 14.61
C PHE A 198 -2.75 -7.27 13.80
N PRO A 199 -3.56 -6.92 12.78
CA PRO A 199 -3.31 -5.75 11.94
C PRO A 199 -3.51 -4.44 12.70
N CYS A 200 -2.61 -3.49 12.48
CA CYS A 200 -2.70 -2.12 12.96
C CYS A 200 -3.69 -1.32 12.12
N ARG A 201 -4.44 -0.41 12.75
CA ARG A 201 -5.66 0.22 12.19
C ARG A 201 -5.44 1.63 11.61
N ASN A 202 -4.19 2.00 11.32
CA ASN A 202 -3.82 3.37 10.96
C ASN A 202 -3.95 3.62 9.44
N TYR A 203 -5.17 3.55 8.93
CA TYR A 203 -5.51 3.81 7.52
C TYR A 203 -6.30 5.12 7.38
N THR A 204 -5.99 5.90 6.34
CA THR A 204 -6.85 7.02 5.90
C THR A 204 -7.73 6.58 4.73
N ASP A 205 -7.17 5.78 3.82
CA ASP A 205 -7.92 4.99 2.83
C ASP A 205 -7.60 3.50 3.10
N PHE A 206 -8.63 2.68 3.32
CA PHE A 206 -8.41 1.25 3.62
C PHE A 206 -7.80 0.49 2.44
N SER A 207 -7.90 0.99 1.20
CA SER A 207 -7.25 0.38 0.05
C SER A 207 -5.71 0.42 0.11
N GLU A 208 -5.13 1.32 0.93
CA GLU A 208 -3.69 1.37 1.23
C GLU A 208 -3.20 0.10 1.97
N ILE A 209 -4.09 -0.75 2.49
CA ILE A 209 -3.71 -2.06 3.05
C ILE A 209 -3.00 -2.97 2.04
N CYS A 210 -3.12 -2.73 0.73
CA CYS A 210 -2.38 -3.47 -0.30
C CYS A 210 -0.89 -3.12 -0.39
N THR A 211 -0.46 -2.00 0.19
CA THR A 211 0.94 -1.53 0.18
C THR A 211 1.52 -1.30 1.57
N ASP A 212 0.63 -1.06 2.54
CA ASP A 212 0.94 -0.62 3.89
C ASP A 212 0.15 -1.45 4.91
N LEU A 213 0.17 -2.79 4.77
CA LEU A 213 -0.23 -3.66 5.87
C LEU A 213 0.82 -3.55 6.99
N TYR A 214 0.38 -3.16 8.19
CA TYR A 214 1.18 -3.16 9.40
C TYR A 214 0.58 -4.14 10.40
N CYS A 215 1.42 -4.93 11.06
CA CYS A 215 1.05 -5.89 12.09
C CYS A 215 1.61 -5.47 13.44
N ARG A 216 0.79 -5.58 14.48
CA ARG A 216 1.19 -5.37 15.87
C ARG A 216 1.88 -6.62 16.39
N LEU A 217 3.08 -6.47 16.95
CA LEU A 217 3.82 -7.59 17.55
C LEU A 217 3.15 -8.03 18.87
N PRO A 218 3.05 -9.35 19.16
CA PRO A 218 2.42 -9.86 20.39
C PRO A 218 2.95 -9.19 21.66
N ASP A 219 2.06 -8.92 22.62
CA ASP A 219 2.33 -8.28 23.91
C ASP A 219 3.02 -6.89 23.86
N THR A 220 3.11 -6.26 22.69
CA THR A 220 3.69 -4.90 22.53
C THR A 220 2.67 -3.85 22.09
N SER A 221 3.12 -2.60 21.91
CA SER A 221 2.45 -1.56 21.12
C SER A 221 3.17 -1.24 19.81
N VAL A 222 4.06 -2.13 19.32
CA VAL A 222 4.89 -1.90 18.14
C VAL A 222 4.17 -2.44 16.90
N CYS A 223 3.92 -1.56 15.94
CA CYS A 223 3.49 -1.93 14.59
C CYS A 223 4.72 -2.09 13.68
N GLN A 224 4.78 -3.18 12.94
CA GLN A 224 5.80 -3.48 11.94
C GLN A 224 5.12 -3.68 10.58
N GLN A 225 5.63 -3.08 9.51
CA GLN A 225 5.13 -3.31 8.15
C GLN A 225 5.25 -4.81 7.79
N VAL A 226 4.42 -5.28 6.87
CA VAL A 226 4.56 -6.57 6.16
C VAL A 226 4.23 -6.36 4.69
N VAL A 227 4.65 -7.28 3.81
CA VAL A 227 4.17 -7.29 2.43
C VAL A 227 2.76 -7.89 2.42
N SER A 228 1.81 -7.15 1.86
CA SER A 228 0.42 -7.59 1.72
C SER A 228 0.32 -8.65 0.61
N ALA A 229 -0.28 -9.79 0.93
CA ALA A 229 -0.46 -10.89 -0.01
C ALA A 229 -1.47 -10.53 -1.11
N SER A 230 -1.24 -11.03 -2.33
CA SER A 230 -2.30 -11.09 -3.36
C SER A 230 -3.49 -11.89 -2.80
N GLY A 231 -4.70 -11.33 -2.89
CA GLY A 231 -5.91 -11.87 -2.25
C GLY A 231 -6.25 -11.33 -0.85
N THR A 232 -5.45 -10.40 -0.32
CA THR A 232 -5.83 -9.65 0.90
C THR A 232 -7.03 -8.74 0.59
N CYS A 233 -8.09 -8.77 1.40
CA CYS A 233 -9.24 -7.88 1.17
C CYS A 233 -8.92 -6.42 1.52
N CYS A 234 -9.35 -5.48 0.66
CA CYS A 234 -8.99 -4.05 0.72
C CYS A 234 -10.20 -3.11 0.61
N GLY A 235 -11.39 -3.64 0.87
CA GLY A 235 -12.69 -2.97 0.85
C GLY A 235 -13.78 -3.97 0.48
N ASN A 236 -15.04 -3.60 0.67
CA ASN A 236 -16.16 -4.47 0.29
C ASN A 236 -16.16 -4.77 -1.22
N GLY A 237 -16.12 -6.06 -1.58
CA GLY A 237 -15.99 -6.53 -2.96
C GLY A 237 -14.63 -6.23 -3.62
N LYS A 238 -13.57 -6.04 -2.83
CA LYS A 238 -12.23 -5.69 -3.34
C LYS A 238 -11.09 -6.48 -2.68
N MET A 239 -10.10 -6.84 -3.49
CA MET A 239 -8.88 -7.53 -3.08
C MET A 239 -7.60 -6.93 -3.69
N CYS A 240 -6.50 -7.10 -2.97
CA CYS A 240 -5.17 -6.73 -3.42
C CYS A 240 -4.67 -7.68 -4.51
N VAL A 241 -4.19 -7.12 -5.62
CA VAL A 241 -3.50 -7.84 -6.71
C VAL A 241 -2.28 -7.01 -7.10
N ALA A 242 -1.07 -7.57 -6.96
CA ALA A 242 0.19 -6.87 -7.24
C ALA A 242 0.25 -5.45 -6.61
N GLY A 243 -0.04 -5.36 -5.31
CA GLY A 243 -0.06 -4.10 -4.55
C GLY A 243 -1.24 -3.16 -4.82
N ASN A 244 -2.11 -3.44 -5.79
CA ASN A 244 -3.25 -2.59 -6.15
C ASN A 244 -4.55 -3.16 -5.58
N CYS A 245 -5.40 -2.30 -5.00
CA CYS A 245 -6.74 -2.69 -4.60
C CYS A 245 -7.68 -2.73 -5.82
N THR A 246 -8.21 -3.90 -6.14
CA THR A 246 -9.00 -4.18 -7.35
C THR A 246 -10.29 -4.92 -7.01
N ASN A 247 -11.25 -5.00 -7.95
CA ASN A 247 -12.50 -5.72 -7.71
C ASN A 247 -12.24 -7.23 -7.51
N SER A 248 -12.83 -7.83 -6.48
CA SER A 248 -12.74 -9.28 -6.23
C SER A 248 -13.68 -10.10 -7.14
N PRO A 249 -13.51 -11.44 -7.18
CA PRO A 249 -14.56 -12.34 -7.66
C PRO A 249 -15.90 -12.13 -6.93
N GLU A 250 -17.00 -12.51 -7.59
CA GLU A 250 -18.35 -12.34 -7.06
C GLU A 250 -18.56 -13.19 -5.79
N GLY A 251 -18.87 -12.52 -4.67
CA GLY A 251 -19.07 -13.16 -3.36
C GLY A 251 -17.83 -13.24 -2.46
N GLU A 252 -16.66 -12.79 -2.93
CA GLU A 252 -15.45 -12.64 -2.11
C GLU A 252 -15.33 -11.25 -1.48
N CYS A 253 -14.47 -11.12 -0.46
CA CYS A 253 -14.17 -9.88 0.24
C CYS A 253 -15.39 -9.04 0.67
N LEU A 254 -16.40 -9.70 1.23
CA LEU A 254 -17.58 -9.07 1.82
C LEU A 254 -17.24 -8.43 3.18
N LEU A 255 -16.62 -7.25 3.16
CA LEU A 255 -16.23 -6.49 4.33
C LEU A 255 -17.33 -5.50 4.78
N ASN A 256 -17.32 -5.19 6.08
CA ASN A 256 -18.00 -4.05 6.69
C ASN A 256 -17.14 -2.81 6.39
N ASP A 257 -17.57 -1.87 5.55
CA ASP A 257 -16.71 -0.74 5.16
C ASP A 257 -16.46 0.23 6.35
N GLU A 258 -17.36 0.26 7.33
CA GLU A 258 -17.20 0.93 8.63
C GLU A 258 -16.30 0.17 9.62
N CYS A 259 -16.07 -1.13 9.41
CA CYS A 259 -15.25 -1.98 10.30
C CYS A 259 -14.45 -3.06 9.52
N PRO A 260 -13.57 -2.68 8.57
CA PRO A 260 -13.03 -3.62 7.58
C PRO A 260 -11.98 -4.60 8.14
N LEU A 261 -11.56 -4.40 9.39
CA LEU A 261 -10.70 -5.30 10.17
C LEU A 261 -11.43 -5.94 11.37
N GLY A 262 -12.76 -5.83 11.41
CA GLY A 262 -13.62 -6.28 12.52
C GLY A 262 -13.26 -5.66 13.88
N ASP A 263 -13.62 -6.31 14.98
CA ASP A 263 -13.13 -5.95 16.33
C ASP A 263 -11.62 -6.22 16.52
N GLN A 264 -10.96 -5.42 17.36
CA GLN A 264 -9.55 -5.64 17.71
C GLN A 264 -9.40 -6.79 18.73
N PRO A 265 -8.54 -7.80 18.49
CA PRO A 265 -8.46 -9.00 19.34
C PRO A 265 -8.16 -8.74 20.83
N SER A 266 -7.47 -7.64 21.15
CA SER A 266 -7.29 -7.18 22.53
C SER A 266 -7.26 -5.66 22.61
N ILE A 267 -7.78 -5.11 23.71
CA ILE A 267 -7.79 -3.68 24.03
C ILE A 267 -7.32 -3.47 25.47
N THR A 268 -6.86 -2.25 25.79
CA THR A 268 -6.48 -1.87 27.16
C THR A 268 -7.47 -0.85 27.69
N LEU A 269 -8.12 -1.17 28.81
CA LEU A 269 -9.19 -0.38 29.41
C LEU A 269 -8.91 -0.23 30.91
N ASN A 270 -8.85 1.01 31.40
CA ASN A 270 -8.43 1.36 32.77
C ASN A 270 -7.06 0.78 33.22
N GLY A 271 -6.22 0.35 32.26
CA GLY A 271 -4.93 -0.30 32.53
C GLY A 271 -4.96 -1.83 32.56
N GLU A 272 -6.13 -2.46 32.42
CA GLU A 272 -6.28 -3.92 32.29
C GLU A 272 -6.51 -4.31 30.83
N VAL A 273 -6.09 -5.52 30.44
CA VAL A 273 -6.29 -6.06 29.08
C VAL A 273 -7.65 -6.77 29.02
N THR A 274 -8.46 -6.45 28.02
CA THR A 274 -9.79 -7.03 27.79
C THR A 274 -10.09 -7.14 26.29
N THR A 275 -11.29 -7.61 25.95
CA THR A 275 -11.78 -7.79 24.57
C THR A 275 -13.02 -6.95 24.32
N CYS A 276 -13.28 -6.59 23.06
CA CYS A 276 -14.47 -5.80 22.67
C CYS A 276 -15.79 -6.39 23.20
N GLY A 277 -16.04 -7.69 23.01
CA GLY A 277 -17.25 -8.37 23.52
C GLY A 277 -17.42 -8.43 25.05
N ALA A 278 -16.51 -7.83 25.84
CA ALA A 278 -16.64 -7.65 27.28
C ALA A 278 -16.96 -6.18 27.69
N LEU A 279 -17.11 -5.27 26.72
CA LEU A 279 -17.47 -3.88 26.96
C LEU A 279 -18.93 -3.74 27.42
N ASN A 280 -19.18 -2.70 28.23
CA ASN A 280 -20.51 -2.13 28.33
C ASN A 280 -20.75 -1.15 27.16
N SER A 281 -21.99 -1.05 26.68
CA SER A 281 -22.36 -0.16 25.56
C SER A 281 -22.02 1.32 25.83
N SER A 282 -21.94 1.76 27.08
CA SER A 282 -21.45 3.09 27.45
C SER A 282 -20.06 3.42 26.89
N TYR A 283 -19.19 2.41 26.70
CA TYR A 283 -17.85 2.62 26.15
C TYR A 283 -17.84 2.91 24.64
N CYS A 284 -18.90 2.59 23.91
CA CYS A 284 -19.03 2.92 22.48
C CYS A 284 -19.25 4.42 22.23
N TYR A 285 -19.51 5.22 23.27
CA TYR A 285 -19.44 6.68 23.22
C TYR A 285 -18.00 7.24 23.25
N ILE A 286 -16.98 6.41 23.55
CA ILE A 286 -15.58 6.81 23.47
C ILE A 286 -15.07 6.47 22.07
N GLU A 287 -14.74 7.49 21.29
CA GLU A 287 -14.41 7.37 19.87
C GLU A 287 -13.26 6.37 19.59
N ASP A 288 -12.18 6.42 20.38
CA ASP A 288 -11.07 5.47 20.27
C ASP A 288 -11.52 4.02 20.49
N ILE A 289 -12.44 3.78 21.43
CA ILE A 289 -13.00 2.45 21.70
C ILE A 289 -13.95 2.04 20.57
N ARG A 290 -14.81 2.95 20.10
CA ARG A 290 -15.70 2.76 18.93
C ARG A 290 -14.90 2.34 17.69
N LYS A 291 -13.72 2.94 17.45
CA LYS A 291 -12.83 2.64 16.33
C LYS A 291 -12.10 1.28 16.42
N VAL A 292 -11.77 0.80 17.62
CA VAL A 292 -11.14 -0.53 17.80
C VAL A 292 -12.14 -1.66 18.05
N CYS A 293 -13.38 -1.34 18.42
CA CYS A 293 -14.45 -2.31 18.72
C CYS A 293 -15.71 -2.03 17.89
N CYS A 294 -15.53 -1.76 16.59
CA CYS A 294 -16.59 -1.28 15.72
C CYS A 294 -17.70 -2.32 15.45
N ASP A 295 -17.38 -3.62 15.34
CA ASP A 295 -18.42 -4.66 15.16
C ASP A 295 -19.22 -4.83 16.46
N THR A 296 -18.56 -4.89 17.62
CA THR A 296 -19.24 -4.93 18.93
C THR A 296 -20.12 -3.70 19.11
N CYS A 297 -19.62 -2.50 18.81
CA CYS A 297 -20.39 -1.26 19.01
C CYS A 297 -21.57 -1.15 18.05
N GLN A 298 -21.41 -1.49 16.77
CA GLN A 298 -22.50 -1.55 15.79
C GLN A 298 -23.58 -2.57 16.21
N ALA A 299 -23.19 -3.72 16.79
CA ALA A 299 -24.11 -4.71 17.35
C ALA A 299 -24.81 -4.26 18.65
N LEU A 300 -24.36 -3.17 19.27
CA LEU A 300 -24.96 -2.55 20.46
C LEU A 300 -25.78 -1.28 20.16
N GLU A 301 -25.93 -0.90 18.88
CA GLU A 301 -26.71 0.28 18.51
C GLU A 301 -28.21 0.09 18.67
N LEU A 302 -28.84 1.05 19.36
CA LEU A 302 -30.29 1.17 19.53
C LEU A 302 -30.95 1.96 18.39
N GLY A 303 -30.17 2.61 17.52
CA GLY A 303 -30.66 3.50 16.44
C GLY A 303 -31.32 4.79 16.94
N VAL A 304 -31.12 5.15 18.22
CA VAL A 304 -31.76 6.30 18.86
C VAL A 304 -30.82 7.51 18.86
N SER A 305 -31.11 8.55 18.08
CA SER A 305 -30.32 9.79 18.09
C SER A 305 -30.23 10.40 19.50
N GLY A 306 -29.04 10.83 19.89
CA GLY A 306 -28.70 11.26 21.27
C GLY A 306 -28.49 10.10 22.27
N CYS A 307 -28.97 8.88 21.98
CA CYS A 307 -28.93 7.71 22.86
C CYS A 307 -28.52 6.41 22.14
N LEU A 308 -27.60 6.51 21.17
CA LEU A 308 -27.21 5.43 20.25
C LEU A 308 -26.84 4.10 20.93
N PHE A 309 -26.14 4.13 22.08
CA PHE A 309 -25.69 2.92 22.80
C PHE A 309 -26.34 2.79 24.19
N GLY A 310 -27.46 3.48 24.42
CA GLY A 310 -28.15 3.52 25.72
C GLY A 310 -27.51 4.50 26.71
N ASP A 311 -27.54 4.15 28.00
CA ASP A 311 -26.98 4.97 29.07
C ASP A 311 -25.45 5.15 28.95
N LYS A 312 -24.98 6.41 29.09
CA LYS A 312 -23.58 6.84 28.94
C LYS A 312 -22.71 6.61 30.18
N GLU A 313 -23.33 6.38 31.34
CA GLU A 313 -22.65 6.02 32.58
C GLU A 313 -23.38 4.86 33.29
N LEU A 314 -22.65 4.08 34.08
CA LEU A 314 -23.21 2.99 34.87
C LEU A 314 -23.87 3.50 36.16
N GLY A 315 -24.96 2.85 36.57
CA GLY A 315 -25.64 3.14 37.85
C GLY A 315 -26.80 4.14 37.73
N CYS A 316 -27.27 4.41 36.53
CA CYS A 316 -28.47 5.20 36.26
C CYS A 316 -29.71 4.69 37.02
N THR A 317 -30.56 5.62 37.50
CA THR A 317 -31.81 5.33 38.21
C THR A 317 -32.93 6.27 37.78
N SER A 318 -34.12 5.73 37.50
CA SER A 318 -35.27 6.53 37.06
C SER A 318 -35.78 7.54 38.11
N SER A 319 -35.35 7.39 39.38
CA SER A 319 -35.58 8.36 40.46
C SER A 319 -34.79 9.67 40.36
N GLN A 320 -33.84 9.77 39.44
CA GLN A 320 -32.96 10.95 39.27
C GLN A 320 -33.16 11.68 37.92
N CYS A 321 -34.06 11.21 37.06
CA CYS A 321 -34.47 11.90 35.83
C CYS A 321 -35.06 13.29 36.14
N GLY A 322 -34.84 14.25 35.24
CA GLY A 322 -35.15 15.67 35.45
C GLY A 322 -34.18 16.40 36.39
N SER A 323 -33.00 15.83 36.66
CA SER A 323 -31.97 16.44 37.54
C SER A 323 -30.63 16.61 36.82
N THR A 324 -29.57 16.94 37.57
CA THR A 324 -28.21 17.11 37.04
C THR A 324 -27.19 16.39 37.91
N PHE A 325 -26.12 15.89 37.29
CA PHE A 325 -25.01 15.24 38.01
C PHE A 325 -24.26 16.27 38.87
N ALA A 326 -24.21 16.05 40.18
CA ALA A 326 -23.60 16.98 41.14
C ALA A 326 -22.07 17.11 41.01
N SER A 327 -21.43 16.20 40.29
CA SER A 327 -19.98 16.18 39.98
C SER A 327 -19.61 16.98 38.73
N SER A 328 -20.53 17.11 37.76
CA SER A 328 -20.22 17.54 36.39
C SER A 328 -21.24 18.50 35.77
N GLY A 329 -22.34 18.84 36.46
CA GLY A 329 -23.35 19.81 36.02
C GLY A 329 -24.31 19.32 34.92
N LEU A 330 -23.94 18.24 34.23
CA LEU A 330 -24.64 17.67 33.07
C LEU A 330 -26.06 17.20 33.42
N SER A 331 -26.98 17.30 32.46
CA SER A 331 -28.34 16.74 32.59
C SER A 331 -28.29 15.23 32.88
N TYR A 332 -29.06 14.80 33.89
CA TYR A 332 -29.16 13.38 34.22
C TYR A 332 -29.78 12.60 33.08
N ASP A 333 -30.80 13.17 32.43
CA ASP A 333 -31.53 12.60 31.30
C ASP A 333 -30.66 12.49 30.03
N PHE A 334 -29.61 13.31 29.89
CA PHE A 334 -28.63 13.16 28.79
C PHE A 334 -27.75 11.92 28.96
N ILE A 335 -27.24 11.72 30.18
CA ILE A 335 -26.33 10.62 30.51
C ILE A 335 -27.12 9.32 30.63
N CYS A 336 -28.23 9.34 31.36
CA CYS A 336 -29.12 8.20 31.62
C CYS A 336 -30.33 8.19 30.65
N CYS A 337 -30.07 8.37 29.35
CA CYS A 337 -31.10 8.58 28.35
C CYS A 337 -32.00 7.35 28.08
N GLU A 338 -31.50 6.13 28.30
CA GLU A 338 -32.29 4.90 28.23
C GLU A 338 -33.12 4.73 29.50
N THR A 339 -32.48 4.81 30.67
CA THR A 339 -33.14 4.71 31.98
C THR A 339 -34.24 5.76 32.18
N CYS A 340 -34.03 6.98 31.67
CA CYS A 340 -35.02 8.06 31.70
C CYS A 340 -35.98 8.04 30.50
N SER A 341 -35.74 7.18 29.50
CA SER A 341 -36.48 7.15 28.22
C SER A 341 -36.54 8.53 27.54
N SER A 342 -35.49 9.33 27.72
CA SER A 342 -35.35 10.69 27.21
C SER A 342 -34.16 10.74 26.26
N PRO A 343 -34.35 10.45 24.96
CA PRO A 343 -33.24 10.38 24.01
C PRO A 343 -32.59 11.75 23.76
N GLY A 344 -33.35 12.82 24.01
CA GLY A 344 -32.86 14.19 24.06
C GLY A 344 -32.69 14.66 25.50
N CYS A 345 -31.68 15.48 25.69
CA CYS A 345 -31.52 16.40 26.80
C CYS A 345 -32.47 17.62 26.66
N VAL A 346 -32.59 18.43 27.72
CA VAL A 346 -33.55 19.55 27.80
C VAL A 346 -32.82 20.86 28.13
N ASP A 347 -33.23 21.96 27.48
CA ASP A 347 -32.68 23.29 27.75
C ASP A 347 -33.07 23.83 29.14
N LYS A 348 -32.15 24.55 29.79
CA LYS A 348 -32.43 25.35 30.98
C LYS A 348 -33.28 26.56 30.59
N THR A 349 -34.47 26.67 31.17
CA THR A 349 -35.46 27.71 30.87
C THR A 349 -34.99 29.15 31.11
N SER A 350 -33.97 29.34 31.96
CA SER A 350 -33.11 30.53 31.95
C SER A 350 -31.85 30.31 32.79
N PHE A 351 -30.75 30.96 32.41
CA PHE A 351 -29.45 30.92 33.11
C PHE A 351 -28.70 32.26 32.90
N ASN A 352 -27.72 32.57 33.75
CA ASN A 352 -26.99 33.84 33.70
C ASN A 352 -25.58 33.65 33.12
N VAL A 353 -25.21 34.44 32.11
CA VAL A 353 -23.86 34.51 31.54
C VAL A 353 -23.37 35.96 31.61
N ALA A 354 -22.26 36.17 32.33
CA ALA A 354 -21.60 37.48 32.51
C ALA A 354 -22.52 38.62 33.00
N GLY A 355 -23.61 38.31 33.72
CA GLY A 355 -24.59 39.27 34.22
C GLY A 355 -25.91 39.32 33.43
N THR A 356 -25.93 38.83 32.20
CA THR A 356 -27.14 38.76 31.36
C THR A 356 -27.86 37.42 31.55
N ASN A 357 -29.19 37.42 31.71
CA ASN A 357 -29.99 36.20 31.66
C ASN A 357 -30.32 35.86 30.20
N TYR A 358 -30.10 34.59 29.84
CA TYR A 358 -30.43 34.03 28.53
C TYR A 358 -31.46 32.91 28.66
N ASP A 359 -32.09 32.59 27.53
CA ASP A 359 -32.53 31.24 27.18
C ASP A 359 -31.63 30.72 26.03
N CYS A 360 -31.81 29.48 25.59
CA CYS A 360 -30.90 28.87 24.64
C CYS A 360 -31.00 29.41 23.20
N PRO A 361 -32.20 29.58 22.62
CA PRO A 361 -32.33 30.27 21.34
C PRO A 361 -31.76 31.68 21.34
N SER A 362 -31.91 32.46 22.43
CA SER A 362 -31.30 33.80 22.52
C SER A 362 -29.78 33.78 22.70
N LEU A 363 -29.22 32.83 23.47
CA LEU A 363 -27.76 32.67 23.57
C LEU A 363 -27.15 32.31 22.21
N VAL A 364 -27.67 31.28 21.54
CA VAL A 364 -27.12 30.82 20.26
C VAL A 364 -27.37 31.84 19.15
N SER A 365 -28.47 32.60 19.19
CA SER A 365 -28.71 33.71 18.26
C SER A 365 -27.81 34.94 18.51
N GLU A 366 -27.29 35.16 19.73
CA GLU A 366 -26.37 36.28 20.00
C GLU A 366 -24.91 35.88 19.76
N LYS A 367 -24.52 34.65 20.14
CA LYS A 367 -23.13 34.18 20.04
C LYS A 367 -22.80 33.54 18.71
N GLY A 368 -23.73 32.79 18.12
CA GLY A 368 -23.53 31.92 16.95
C GLY A 368 -23.46 30.44 17.33
N ARG A 369 -23.66 29.53 16.35
CA ARG A 369 -23.71 28.07 16.54
C ARG A 369 -22.53 27.51 17.34
N TYR A 370 -21.31 28.01 17.10
CA TYR A 370 -20.08 27.54 17.74
C TYR A 370 -20.09 27.61 19.27
N ILE A 371 -21.01 28.37 19.89
CA ILE A 371 -21.19 28.35 21.35
C ILE A 371 -21.58 26.95 21.86
N CYS A 372 -22.08 26.07 21.00
CA CYS A 372 -22.33 24.66 21.29
C CYS A 372 -21.06 23.77 21.31
N TYR A 373 -19.86 24.30 21.03
CA TYR A 373 -18.60 23.61 21.38
C TYR A 373 -18.20 23.79 22.85
N GLU A 374 -18.73 24.82 23.54
CA GLU A 374 -18.48 25.02 24.96
C GLU A 374 -19.27 23.97 25.77
N GLN A 375 -18.57 23.01 26.39
CA GLN A 375 -19.18 21.87 27.10
C GLN A 375 -20.24 22.29 28.13
N VAL A 376 -20.03 23.42 28.82
CA VAL A 376 -21.00 23.98 29.77
C VAL A 376 -22.26 24.47 29.06
N VAL A 377 -22.12 25.12 27.90
CA VAL A 377 -23.27 25.60 27.14
C VAL A 377 -24.00 24.43 26.49
N HIS A 378 -23.31 23.52 25.80
CA HIS A 378 -23.93 22.35 25.18
C HIS A 378 -24.59 21.47 26.23
N VAL A 379 -23.87 20.95 27.23
CA VAL A 379 -24.37 19.84 28.05
C VAL A 379 -25.04 20.28 29.36
N GLU A 380 -24.69 21.44 29.93
CA GLU A 380 -25.41 21.95 31.11
C GLU A 380 -26.60 22.86 30.77
N PHE A 381 -26.51 23.70 29.73
CA PHE A 381 -27.46 24.81 29.53
C PHE A 381 -28.43 24.57 28.37
N CYS A 382 -27.91 24.22 27.20
CA CYS A 382 -28.59 24.39 25.90
C CYS A 382 -28.54 23.14 25.02
N CYS A 383 -28.67 22.00 25.67
CA CYS A 383 -28.45 20.73 25.04
C CYS A 383 -29.53 20.41 23.99
N GLN A 384 -30.77 20.82 24.18
CA GLN A 384 -31.82 20.60 23.19
C GLN A 384 -31.63 21.51 21.96
N GLU A 385 -31.34 22.80 22.15
CA GLU A 385 -31.10 23.73 21.05
C GLU A 385 -29.79 23.42 20.30
N CYS A 386 -28.74 22.98 20.99
CA CYS A 386 -27.49 22.54 20.36
C CYS A 386 -27.69 21.24 19.57
N GLU A 387 -28.29 20.17 20.14
CA GLU A 387 -28.59 18.95 19.38
C GLU A 387 -29.52 19.22 18.17
N ARG A 388 -30.41 20.21 18.26
CA ARG A 388 -31.28 20.68 17.15
C ARG A 388 -30.54 21.52 16.09
N LEU A 389 -29.33 21.99 16.39
CA LEU A 389 -28.47 22.78 15.50
C LEU A 389 -27.23 22.03 15.04
N ARG A 390 -27.00 20.80 15.51
CA ARG A 390 -25.92 19.93 15.06
C ARG A 390 -26.15 19.53 13.60
N ASP A 391 -25.13 19.76 12.77
CA ASP A 391 -24.98 19.07 11.51
C ASP A 391 -24.53 17.63 11.76
N THR A 392 -25.28 16.66 11.25
CA THR A 392 -24.97 15.22 11.38
C THR A 392 -24.21 14.66 10.19
N GLU A 393 -24.00 15.45 9.13
CA GLU A 393 -23.18 15.09 7.97
C GLU A 393 -21.71 15.56 8.14
N SER A 394 -21.37 16.16 9.29
CA SER A 394 -20.01 16.61 9.63
C SER A 394 -19.66 16.33 11.11
N GLU A 395 -19.14 15.13 11.43
CA GLU A 395 -18.74 14.76 12.81
C GLU A 395 -17.66 15.70 13.39
N ASP A 396 -16.72 16.19 12.58
CA ASP A 396 -15.65 17.11 13.02
C ASP A 396 -16.10 18.58 13.19
N CYS A 397 -17.14 18.99 12.45
CA CYS A 397 -17.62 20.38 12.38
C CYS A 397 -19.11 20.58 12.72
N PRO A 398 -19.65 19.93 13.77
CA PRO A 398 -21.10 19.83 14.01
C PRO A 398 -21.81 21.17 14.17
N TYR A 399 -21.09 22.26 14.49
CA TYR A 399 -21.65 23.59 14.70
C TYR A 399 -21.06 24.66 13.77
N GLY A 400 -20.29 24.25 12.76
CA GLY A 400 -19.53 25.14 11.89
C GLY A 400 -18.19 25.58 12.49
N ASP A 401 -17.59 26.64 11.92
CA ASP A 401 -16.30 27.18 12.36
C ASP A 401 -16.27 27.53 13.85
N ARG A 402 -15.17 27.16 14.54
CA ARG A 402 -14.96 27.41 15.98
C ARG A 402 -14.38 28.79 16.26
N ALA A 403 -13.89 29.48 15.23
CA ALA A 403 -13.28 30.81 15.29
C ALA A 403 -13.78 31.74 14.16
N ASN A 404 -13.33 33.01 14.14
CA ASN A 404 -13.57 33.88 13.00
C ASN A 404 -12.58 33.58 11.86
N CYS A 405 -13.04 32.78 10.90
CA CYS A 405 -12.22 32.23 9.82
C CYS A 405 -12.17 33.09 8.55
N SER A 406 -12.65 34.34 8.60
CA SER A 406 -12.73 35.26 7.44
C SER A 406 -11.38 35.63 6.79
N THR A 407 -10.25 35.18 7.35
CA THR A 407 -8.89 35.34 6.80
C THR A 407 -8.34 34.09 6.12
N VAL A 408 -9.07 32.98 6.16
CA VAL A 408 -8.78 31.74 5.42
C VAL A 408 -9.45 31.85 4.05
N SER A 409 -8.70 31.61 2.97
CA SER A 409 -9.11 31.96 1.61
C SER A 409 -8.70 30.96 0.51
N SER A 410 -7.86 29.99 0.84
CA SER A 410 -7.55 28.81 0.01
C SER A 410 -7.32 27.59 0.90
N PHE A 411 -7.57 26.38 0.40
CA PHE A 411 -7.43 25.16 1.20
C PHE A 411 -5.97 24.92 1.62
N SER A 412 -5.01 25.45 0.87
CA SER A 412 -3.58 25.49 1.24
C SER A 412 -3.25 26.26 2.53
N GLN A 413 -4.21 26.98 3.14
CA GLN A 413 -4.07 27.61 4.46
C GLN A 413 -4.61 26.73 5.60
N CYS A 414 -5.29 25.62 5.29
CA CYS A 414 -5.90 24.71 6.24
C CYS A 414 -4.89 23.64 6.68
N ASP A 415 -3.91 24.04 7.50
CA ASP A 415 -3.13 23.09 8.32
C ASP A 415 -3.99 22.50 9.45
N SER A 416 -3.48 21.54 10.22
CA SER A 416 -4.27 20.86 11.26
C SER A 416 -4.81 21.78 12.37
N GLN A 417 -4.14 22.89 12.69
CA GLN A 417 -4.63 23.85 13.68
C GLN A 417 -5.70 24.78 13.09
N ILE A 418 -5.56 25.14 11.81
CA ILE A 418 -6.59 25.90 11.10
C ILE A 418 -7.80 25.02 10.79
N GLN A 419 -7.65 23.74 10.47
CA GLN A 419 -8.76 22.80 10.29
C GLN A 419 -9.58 22.63 11.58
N GLU A 420 -8.93 22.48 12.75
CA GLU A 420 -9.63 22.39 14.04
C GLU A 420 -10.49 23.64 14.33
N LEU A 421 -9.99 24.83 13.98
CA LEU A 421 -10.67 26.11 14.25
C LEU A 421 -11.64 26.56 13.16
N CYS A 422 -11.43 26.12 11.91
CA CYS A 422 -12.07 26.63 10.70
C CYS A 422 -12.57 25.51 9.78
N CYS A 423 -13.09 24.44 10.37
CA CYS A 423 -13.50 23.23 9.67
C CYS A 423 -14.53 23.48 8.56
N GLU A 424 -15.52 24.34 8.75
CA GLU A 424 -16.58 24.61 7.76
C GLU A 424 -16.03 25.44 6.60
N THR A 425 -15.24 26.47 6.89
CA THR A 425 -14.51 27.24 5.88
C THR A 425 -13.54 26.35 5.09
N CYS A 426 -12.80 25.46 5.76
CA CYS A 426 -11.83 24.57 5.12
C CYS A 426 -12.49 23.51 4.22
N SER A 427 -13.57 22.85 4.65
CA SER A 427 -14.32 21.91 3.81
C SER A 427 -14.94 22.59 2.59
N LEU A 428 -15.46 23.81 2.73
CA LEU A 428 -15.98 24.59 1.60
C LEU A 428 -14.89 24.95 0.59
N LEU A 429 -13.70 25.36 1.05
CA LEU A 429 -12.56 25.66 0.17
C LEU A 429 -12.06 24.40 -0.56
N GLN A 430 -12.01 23.25 0.12
CA GLN A 430 -11.67 21.95 -0.48
C GLN A 430 -12.65 21.57 -1.60
N ALA A 431 -13.96 21.71 -1.36
CA ALA A 431 -15.00 21.44 -2.36
C ALA A 431 -14.92 22.40 -3.57
N MET A 432 -14.54 23.66 -3.35
CA MET A 432 -14.32 24.64 -4.42
C MET A 432 -13.10 24.29 -5.29
N GLU A 433 -11.99 23.84 -4.71
CA GLU A 433 -10.80 23.41 -5.45
C GLU A 433 -11.06 22.12 -6.26
N ALA A 434 -11.81 21.15 -5.69
CA ALA A 434 -12.25 19.95 -6.39
C ALA A 434 -13.19 20.26 -7.57
N THR A 435 -14.14 21.18 -7.38
CA THR A 435 -15.09 21.61 -8.43
C THR A 435 -14.37 22.35 -9.57
N THR A 436 -13.39 23.20 -9.23
CA THR A 436 -12.59 23.95 -10.21
C THR A 436 -11.77 22.99 -11.08
N THR A 437 -11.10 22.02 -10.47
CA THR A 437 -10.34 20.97 -11.17
C THR A 437 -11.23 20.16 -12.12
N THR A 438 -12.41 19.76 -11.65
CA THR A 438 -13.41 19.03 -12.47
C THR A 438 -13.87 19.84 -13.68
N THR A 439 -14.11 21.14 -13.50
CA THR A 439 -14.55 22.04 -14.57
C THR A 439 -13.49 22.19 -15.67
N ILE A 440 -12.21 22.28 -15.28
CA ILE A 440 -11.08 22.30 -16.22
C ILE A 440 -11.03 21.01 -17.05
N ALA A 441 -11.11 19.83 -16.40
CA ALA A 441 -11.11 18.53 -17.08
C ALA A 441 -12.26 18.40 -18.11
N THR A 442 -13.47 18.90 -17.79
CA THR A 442 -14.58 18.90 -18.76
C THR A 442 -14.38 19.85 -19.95
N THR A 443 -13.46 20.81 -19.87
CA THR A 443 -13.24 21.81 -20.93
C THR A 443 -12.24 21.34 -22.00
N GLU A 444 -11.29 20.46 -21.66
CA GLU A 444 -10.26 20.00 -22.62
C GLU A 444 -10.76 18.90 -23.59
N THR A 445 -11.87 18.22 -23.27
CA THR A 445 -12.35 17.04 -24.03
C THR A 445 -13.28 17.39 -25.20
N THR A 446 -12.98 18.41 -26.03
CA THR A 446 -13.80 18.71 -27.23
C THR A 446 -13.05 19.23 -28.49
N ILE A 447 -11.76 18.90 -28.70
CA ILE A 447 -11.09 19.19 -29.99
C ILE A 447 -10.30 17.98 -30.51
N THR A 448 -10.97 17.04 -31.20
CA THR A 448 -10.30 16.16 -32.17
C THR A 448 -11.24 15.76 -33.32
N LEU A 449 -10.65 15.63 -34.51
CA LEU A 449 -11.25 15.57 -35.85
C LEU A 449 -12.44 14.61 -36.03
N ALA A 450 -13.43 15.05 -36.83
CA ALA A 450 -14.34 14.18 -37.56
C ALA A 450 -14.11 14.35 -39.08
N THR A 451 -13.65 13.30 -39.76
CA THR A 451 -13.38 13.27 -41.21
C THR A 451 -14.11 12.11 -41.89
N THR A 452 -15.19 12.35 -42.64
CA THR A 452 -15.67 11.36 -43.62
C THR A 452 -16.54 11.92 -44.75
N SER A 453 -16.30 11.37 -45.93
CA SER A 453 -17.13 11.27 -47.15
C SER A 453 -18.55 11.87 -47.20
N THR A 454 -18.69 12.85 -48.10
CA THR A 454 -19.72 12.97 -49.15
C THR A 454 -20.85 11.92 -49.25
N SER A 455 -22.10 12.39 -49.38
CA SER A 455 -23.17 11.77 -50.19
C SER A 455 -24.05 12.85 -50.85
N GLU A 456 -24.72 12.54 -51.97
CA GLU A 456 -25.31 13.53 -52.89
C GLU A 456 -26.84 13.71 -52.77
N ALA A 457 -27.33 14.94 -52.97
CA ALA A 457 -28.63 15.28 -53.61
C ALA A 457 -28.70 16.82 -53.83
N VAL A 458 -28.43 17.38 -55.01
CA VAL A 458 -29.28 17.45 -56.22
C VAL A 458 -30.47 18.43 -56.09
N THR A 459 -30.26 19.66 -56.61
CA THR A 459 -31.16 20.64 -57.31
C THR A 459 -30.63 22.08 -57.11
N THR A 460 -30.80 23.10 -57.97
CA THR A 460 -31.32 23.19 -59.37
C THR A 460 -30.74 24.41 -60.12
N ILE A 461 -30.24 24.20 -61.34
CA ILE A 461 -30.47 24.98 -62.59
C ILE A 461 -29.93 26.44 -62.75
N SER A 462 -29.40 26.67 -63.96
CA SER A 462 -28.99 27.92 -64.66
C SER A 462 -27.79 28.72 -64.08
N GLU A 463 -26.68 28.93 -64.81
CA GLU A 463 -26.46 29.55 -66.14
C GLU A 463 -26.53 31.09 -66.09
N ALA A 464 -25.65 31.89 -66.72
CA ALA A 464 -24.46 31.62 -67.56
C ALA A 464 -23.34 32.64 -67.21
N THR A 465 -22.21 32.89 -67.91
CA THR A 465 -21.82 32.68 -69.33
C THR A 465 -20.27 32.80 -69.46
N THR A 466 -19.68 32.15 -70.47
CA THR A 466 -18.53 32.55 -71.36
C THR A 466 -17.61 33.74 -70.95
N THR A 467 -16.28 33.78 -71.20
CA THR A 467 -15.41 33.03 -72.15
C THR A 467 -13.90 33.33 -71.94
N THR A 468 -13.02 32.49 -72.53
CA THR A 468 -11.67 32.80 -73.10
C THR A 468 -10.51 33.30 -72.20
N THR A 469 -9.22 33.23 -72.56
CA THR A 469 -8.39 32.29 -73.38
C THR A 469 -6.91 32.71 -73.26
N ALA A 470 -5.98 31.78 -72.94
CA ALA A 470 -4.52 31.91 -73.08
C ALA A 470 -3.85 33.09 -72.31
N GLU A 471 -2.53 33.33 -72.31
CA GLU A 471 -1.39 32.67 -72.99
C GLU A 471 -0.11 32.65 -72.10
N GLN A 472 1.06 32.30 -72.65
CA GLN A 472 2.32 32.01 -71.94
C GLN A 472 3.31 33.21 -71.88
N GLN A 473 4.51 32.94 -71.31
CA GLN A 473 5.83 33.56 -71.64
C GLN A 473 6.12 35.00 -71.11
N ASN A 474 7.38 35.44 -70.83
CA ASN A 474 8.65 34.75 -70.49
C ASN A 474 9.72 35.78 -69.96
N THR A 475 10.80 35.28 -69.32
CA THR A 475 12.20 35.84 -69.27
C THR A 475 12.62 37.20 -68.63
N GLU A 476 13.78 37.14 -67.93
CA GLU A 476 14.94 38.09 -67.87
C GLU A 476 15.05 39.36 -66.95
N ARG A 477 15.93 39.26 -65.91
CA ARG A 477 17.32 39.83 -65.83
C ARG A 477 17.68 41.20 -65.15
N SER A 478 18.58 41.12 -64.15
CA SER A 478 19.64 42.11 -63.70
C SER A 478 19.22 43.46 -63.05
N THR A 479 20.01 44.22 -62.26
CA THR A 479 21.39 44.12 -61.66
C THR A 479 21.62 45.13 -60.49
N SER A 480 22.52 44.79 -59.52
CA SER A 480 23.37 45.68 -58.63
C SER A 480 22.73 46.77 -57.73
N SER A 481 23.24 47.18 -56.54
CA SER A 481 24.28 46.73 -55.57
C SER A 481 24.01 47.44 -54.18
N THR A 482 24.86 47.83 -53.20
CA THR A 482 26.32 48.05 -53.00
C THR A 482 26.68 48.29 -51.50
N ALA A 483 27.93 48.04 -51.08
CA ALA A 483 28.61 48.42 -49.79
C ALA A 483 28.07 47.77 -48.46
N SER A 484 28.83 47.39 -47.41
CA SER A 484 30.21 47.64 -46.86
C SER A 484 30.34 48.76 -45.82
N ALA A 485 31.13 48.69 -44.72
CA ALA A 485 31.82 47.59 -43.99
C ALA A 485 32.53 48.10 -42.68
N THR A 486 32.99 47.18 -41.79
CA THR A 486 34.06 47.37 -40.74
C THR A 486 33.76 48.26 -39.49
N SER A 487 34.44 48.24 -38.32
CA SER A 487 35.70 47.59 -37.86
C SER A 487 35.86 47.41 -36.30
N THR A 488 36.73 46.45 -35.91
CA THR A 488 37.68 46.31 -34.74
C THR A 488 37.99 47.54 -33.83
N ALA A 489 38.58 47.50 -32.61
CA ALA A 489 38.97 46.52 -31.54
C ALA A 489 39.40 47.36 -30.26
N ALA A 490 40.21 47.05 -29.23
CA ALA A 490 41.18 45.99 -28.83
C ALA A 490 41.45 45.99 -27.27
N ALA A 491 42.61 45.48 -26.79
CA ALA A 491 43.03 45.35 -25.35
C ALA A 491 44.43 46.01 -25.08
N THR A 492 45.08 46.06 -23.89
CA THR A 492 44.93 45.38 -22.56
C THR A 492 45.19 46.41 -21.39
N THR A 493 45.88 46.29 -20.23
CA THR A 493 46.84 45.35 -19.56
C THR A 493 46.97 45.70 -18.04
N GLY A 494 47.36 44.79 -17.13
CA GLY A 494 47.77 45.12 -15.73
C GLY A 494 47.92 43.91 -14.75
N THR A 495 48.82 43.97 -13.75
CA THR A 495 49.22 42.83 -12.88
C THR A 495 49.40 43.18 -11.39
N VAL A 496 49.23 42.20 -10.47
CA VAL A 496 50.21 41.77 -9.43
C VAL A 496 49.71 40.54 -8.63
N ASP A 497 50.51 39.48 -8.76
CA ASP A 497 50.86 38.28 -7.95
C ASP A 497 50.34 38.02 -6.50
N VAL A 498 50.20 36.72 -6.16
CA VAL A 498 50.77 35.96 -4.99
C VAL A 498 49.85 34.79 -4.52
N SER A 499 50.28 33.54 -4.81
CA SER A 499 49.97 32.22 -4.18
C SER A 499 48.49 31.80 -3.96
N THR A 500 48.02 30.55 -4.10
CA THR A 500 48.56 29.18 -4.31
C THR A 500 47.38 28.29 -4.84
N ALA A 501 47.40 26.99 -5.18
CA ALA A 501 48.34 25.86 -5.04
C ALA A 501 48.15 24.81 -6.18
N THR A 502 48.60 23.56 -5.94
CA THR A 502 48.34 22.33 -6.71
C THR A 502 46.96 21.71 -6.37
N THR A 503 46.36 20.76 -7.11
CA THR A 503 46.96 19.76 -8.04
C THR A 503 46.03 19.44 -9.23
N THR A 504 46.53 18.76 -10.25
CA THR A 504 45.89 18.60 -11.57
C THR A 504 45.03 17.33 -11.73
N ASP A 505 43.79 17.52 -12.18
CA ASP A 505 43.04 16.49 -12.92
C ASP A 505 43.56 16.33 -14.36
N ARG A 506 43.41 15.14 -14.96
CA ARG A 506 43.69 14.93 -16.39
C ARG A 506 42.92 13.74 -17.00
N ALA A 507 41.73 14.01 -17.53
CA ALA A 507 40.96 13.05 -18.30
C ALA A 507 41.46 12.87 -19.75
N VAL A 508 41.45 11.63 -20.24
CA VAL A 508 41.52 11.21 -21.66
C VAL A 508 40.83 9.83 -21.80
N PRO A 509 40.43 9.37 -23.00
CA PRO A 509 39.10 8.78 -23.18
C PRO A 509 39.05 7.23 -23.24
N PRO A 510 37.85 6.62 -23.16
CA PRO A 510 37.66 5.19 -23.32
C PRO A 510 37.71 4.75 -24.80
N THR A 511 38.60 3.82 -25.13
CA THR A 511 38.54 3.02 -26.36
C THR A 511 39.02 1.59 -26.14
N THR A 512 38.11 0.64 -26.05
CA THR A 512 38.11 -0.64 -26.81
C THR A 512 36.89 -1.47 -26.45
N ALA A 513 36.31 -2.17 -27.43
CA ALA A 513 35.33 -3.21 -27.15
C ALA A 513 36.05 -4.48 -26.68
N ALA A 514 35.61 -5.04 -25.55
CA ALA A 514 36.13 -6.30 -25.02
C ALA A 514 35.20 -7.45 -25.42
N THR A 515 35.69 -8.35 -26.27
CA THR A 515 34.95 -9.57 -26.66
C THR A 515 34.79 -10.49 -25.45
N ARG A 516 33.56 -10.81 -25.04
CA ARG A 516 33.29 -11.86 -24.03
C ARG A 516 33.80 -13.21 -24.56
N THR A 517 34.95 -13.64 -24.04
CA THR A 517 35.37 -15.05 -24.04
C THR A 517 35.08 -15.58 -22.63
N GLY A 518 34.49 -16.77 -22.52
CA GLY A 518 33.92 -17.24 -21.26
C GLY A 518 34.95 -17.56 -20.18
N SER A 519 34.66 -17.14 -18.95
CA SER A 519 35.09 -17.79 -17.72
C SER A 519 33.85 -18.09 -16.88
N GLU A 520 33.81 -19.28 -16.27
CA GLU A 520 32.67 -19.76 -15.48
C GLU A 520 32.74 -19.20 -14.04
N ASP A 521 32.53 -17.90 -13.89
CA ASP A 521 32.28 -17.32 -12.57
C ASP A 521 30.86 -17.71 -12.11
N ILE A 522 30.77 -18.85 -11.43
CA ILE A 522 29.53 -19.38 -10.81
C ILE A 522 29.17 -18.51 -9.60
N GLY A 523 28.65 -17.32 -9.90
CA GLY A 523 28.34 -16.27 -8.93
C GLY A 523 27.12 -16.57 -8.09
N TYR A 524 27.33 -17.25 -6.96
CA TYR A 524 26.45 -17.15 -5.80
C TYR A 524 26.54 -15.74 -5.20
N LYS A 525 25.40 -15.12 -4.91
CA LYS A 525 25.30 -13.96 -3.99
C LYS A 525 24.27 -14.26 -2.91
N PRO A 526 24.57 -14.02 -1.62
CA PRO A 526 23.56 -14.04 -0.57
C PRO A 526 22.74 -12.76 -0.58
N ASP A 527 21.43 -12.92 -0.45
CA ASP A 527 20.49 -11.82 -0.55
C ASP A 527 20.35 -11.11 0.80
N GLY A 528 20.10 -9.79 0.71
CA GLY A 528 19.98 -8.90 1.86
C GLY A 528 18.54 -8.47 2.13
N PHE A 529 17.55 -9.32 1.79
CA PHE A 529 16.14 -8.97 1.75
C PHE A 529 15.53 -8.75 3.14
N GLN A 530 15.80 -7.59 3.73
CA GLN A 530 15.13 -7.05 4.92
C GLN A 530 13.69 -6.62 4.63
N GLY A 531 12.92 -7.49 3.96
CA GLY A 531 11.48 -7.41 3.84
C GLY A 531 10.85 -7.41 5.22
N CYS A 532 10.78 -6.22 5.81
CA CYS A 532 10.24 -5.87 7.11
C CYS A 532 11.14 -6.14 8.33
N TYR A 533 10.92 -5.31 9.36
CA TYR A 533 11.87 -4.94 10.42
C TYR A 533 12.00 -5.98 11.56
N LEU A 534 12.30 -7.26 11.27
CA LEU A 534 12.39 -8.27 12.34
C LEU A 534 13.40 -7.89 13.45
N PRO A 535 12.96 -7.75 14.72
CA PRO A 535 13.88 -7.82 15.85
C PRO A 535 14.43 -9.25 15.98
N PRO A 536 15.56 -9.47 16.67
CA PRO A 536 16.09 -10.81 16.87
C PRO A 536 15.10 -11.68 17.65
N CYS A 537 14.77 -12.86 17.09
CA CYS A 537 13.81 -13.79 17.68
C CYS A 537 14.24 -14.27 19.09
N SER A 538 13.75 -13.60 20.13
CA SER A 538 13.86 -14.04 21.52
C SER A 538 12.96 -15.26 21.74
N ALA A 539 13.53 -16.44 21.55
CA ALA A 539 12.76 -17.66 21.36
C ALA A 539 12.21 -18.28 22.65
N GLU A 540 10.99 -17.87 23.04
CA GLU A 540 10.12 -18.63 23.94
C GLU A 540 8.92 -19.20 23.16
N ARG A 541 9.03 -20.47 22.71
CA ARG A 541 7.85 -21.29 22.34
C ARG A 541 7.93 -22.65 23.02
N VAL A 542 7.11 -22.84 24.06
CA VAL A 542 6.86 -24.15 24.67
C VAL A 542 5.81 -24.87 23.82
N PHE A 543 6.24 -25.83 22.99
CA PHE A 543 5.32 -26.58 22.13
C PHE A 543 4.34 -27.46 22.93
N GLY A 544 3.08 -27.02 23.00
CA GLY A 544 1.99 -27.72 23.67
C GLY A 544 1.23 -28.70 22.77
N GLN A 545 1.60 -29.97 22.84
CA GLN A 545 0.80 -31.16 22.45
C GLN A 545 0.02 -31.15 21.11
N THR A 546 0.63 -31.81 20.11
CA THR A 546 0.01 -32.87 19.29
C THR A 546 -1.52 -32.87 19.13
N TYR A 547 -2.00 -32.41 17.97
CA TYR A 547 -3.20 -32.98 17.33
C TYR A 547 -2.85 -33.48 15.93
N SER A 548 -2.92 -34.80 15.76
CA SER A 548 -2.90 -35.43 14.44
C SER A 548 -4.33 -35.47 13.90
N SER A 549 -4.54 -35.02 12.67
CA SER A 549 -5.81 -35.18 11.96
C SER A 549 -5.55 -35.38 10.48
N VAL A 550 -6.01 -36.51 9.95
CA VAL A 550 -5.80 -36.92 8.56
C VAL A 550 -6.89 -36.31 7.69
N ILE A 551 -6.51 -35.48 6.73
CA ILE A 551 -7.38 -35.09 5.62
C ILE A 551 -6.80 -35.64 4.32
N LEU A 552 -7.48 -36.64 3.77
CA LEU A 552 -7.22 -37.20 2.44
C LEU A 552 -8.09 -36.46 1.43
N ILE A 553 -7.48 -35.62 0.59
CA ILE A 553 -8.10 -35.14 -0.64
C ILE A 553 -7.22 -35.58 -1.81
N LEU A 554 -7.75 -36.52 -2.59
CA LEU A 554 -7.16 -37.07 -3.80
C LEU A 554 -8.20 -36.90 -4.91
N SER A 555 -7.74 -36.76 -6.16
CA SER A 555 -8.55 -36.69 -7.39
C SER A 555 -9.59 -35.55 -7.47
N CYS A 556 -9.19 -34.43 -8.07
CA CYS A 556 -10.00 -33.75 -9.09
C CYS A 556 -9.05 -33.05 -10.09
N LEU A 557 -8.81 -33.68 -11.23
CA LEU A 557 -7.96 -33.18 -12.32
C LEU A 557 -8.71 -33.32 -13.65
N CYS A 558 -8.44 -32.39 -14.57
CA CYS A 558 -9.01 -32.27 -15.93
C CYS A 558 -10.50 -31.89 -16.03
N LEU A 559 -10.80 -30.73 -16.66
CA LEU A 559 -11.48 -30.61 -17.97
C LEU A 559 -11.95 -29.15 -18.29
N VAL A 560 -11.90 -28.76 -19.58
CA VAL A 560 -12.45 -27.51 -20.22
C VAL A 560 -11.78 -26.18 -19.76
N TRP A 561 -11.14 -25.31 -20.55
CA TRP A 561 -10.97 -25.00 -22.00
C TRP A 561 -11.91 -23.92 -22.62
N PHE A 562 -11.29 -22.97 -23.37
CA PHE A 562 -11.82 -21.86 -24.22
C PHE A 562 -12.03 -20.42 -23.67
N SER A 563 -11.50 -19.48 -24.47
CA SER A 563 -11.78 -18.02 -24.59
C SER A 563 -11.33 -17.11 -23.43
N CYS A 564 -10.72 -15.93 -23.68
CA CYS A 564 -10.40 -15.25 -24.94
C CYS A 564 -9.15 -14.33 -24.79
N ILE A 565 -8.39 -14.13 -25.88
CA ILE A 565 -7.39 -13.05 -26.02
C ILE A 565 -8.00 -11.94 -26.88
N LEU A 566 -7.82 -10.68 -26.47
CA LEU A 566 -7.81 -9.49 -27.34
C LEU A 566 -6.96 -8.38 -26.69
#